data_AF-A0A0C1VA33-F1
#
_entry.id   AF-A0A0C1VA33-F1
#
_cell.length_a   1.000
_cell.length_b   1.000
_cell.length_c   1.000
_cell.angle_alpha   90.00
_cell.angle_beta   90.00
_cell.angle_gamma   90.00
#
_symmetry.space_group_name_H-M   'P 1'
#
loop_
_entity.id
_entity.type
_entity.pdbx_description
1 polymer ?
#
loop_
_entity_poly.entity_id
_entity_poly.type
_entity_poly.pdbx_seq_one_letter_code
_entity_poly.pdbx_strand_id
1 'polypeptide(L)'
;MLTLDPTICRESTLSECEIGETETLQIRTALMLSLQEAIAQQGWTPEEAAKALKQTLPRMQNLINGEISRFSIEQLIQLLALTGRGVQISVVN
;
A
#
# COMPACT_ATOMS: atom_id res chain seq x y z
N MET A 1 24.70 -11.79 -36.06
CA MET A 1 24.55 -10.43 -35.53
C MET A 1 23.12 -10.25 -35.06
N LEU A 2 22.89 -10.49 -33.77
CA LEU A 2 21.77 -9.98 -32.97
C LEU A 2 22.32 -9.97 -31.53
N THR A 3 22.79 -8.82 -31.09
CA THR A 3 23.14 -8.57 -29.68
C THR A 3 21.82 -8.32 -28.95
N LEU A 4 21.36 -9.31 -28.20
CA LEU A 4 20.30 -9.13 -27.22
C LEU A 4 20.94 -8.51 -25.97
N ASP A 5 20.47 -7.31 -25.65
CA ASP A 5 20.93 -6.48 -24.53
C ASP A 5 20.72 -7.19 -23.18
N PRO A 6 21.70 -7.16 -22.26
CA PRO A 6 21.65 -7.84 -20.99
C PRO A 6 21.03 -6.94 -19.91
N THR A 7 20.26 -7.54 -19.00
CA THR A 7 19.85 -6.97 -17.70
C THR A 7 18.67 -5.98 -17.74
N ILE A 8 17.51 -6.45 -17.26
CA ILE A 8 16.44 -5.75 -16.52
C ILE A 8 15.08 -6.30 -16.98
N CYS A 9 14.75 -7.47 -16.43
CA CYS A 9 13.44 -7.86 -15.92
C CYS A 9 13.68 -9.13 -15.08
N ARG A 10 14.68 -9.06 -14.18
CA ARG A 10 14.88 -10.02 -13.11
C ARG A 10 13.96 -9.58 -11.99
N GLU A 11 12.82 -10.23 -11.88
CA GLU A 11 12.50 -11.07 -10.73
C GLU A 11 11.11 -11.65 -10.96
N SER A 12 11.07 -12.84 -11.55
CA SER A 12 10.01 -13.79 -11.23
C SER A 12 10.18 -14.11 -9.76
N THR A 13 9.37 -13.52 -8.88
CA THR A 13 9.33 -13.93 -7.48
C THR A 13 7.91 -13.88 -6.97
N LEU A 14 7.41 -15.10 -6.78
CA LEU A 14 6.53 -15.52 -5.70
C LEU A 14 5.05 -15.19 -5.91
N SER A 15 4.33 -16.19 -6.43
CA SER A 15 3.18 -16.69 -5.67
C SER A 15 3.64 -16.85 -4.22
N GLU A 16 3.37 -15.83 -3.40
CA GLU A 16 3.81 -15.82 -2.01
C GLU A 16 3.12 -16.96 -1.26
N CYS A 17 3.98 -17.72 -0.60
CA CYS A 17 3.68 -18.86 0.24
C CYS A 17 2.54 -18.54 1.21
N GLU A 18 1.63 -19.50 1.45
CA GLU A 18 0.54 -19.47 2.43
C GLU A 18 1.06 -19.38 3.89
N ILE A 19 1.86 -18.38 4.21
CA ILE A 19 2.34 -18.11 5.56
C ILE A 19 1.48 -16.96 6.11
N GLY A 20 0.41 -17.30 6.83
CA GLY A 20 -0.23 -16.39 7.79
C GLY A 20 -1.17 -15.33 7.21
N GLU A 21 -2.28 -15.73 6.58
CA GLU A 21 -3.34 -14.79 6.18
C GLU A 21 -3.83 -13.93 7.36
N THR A 22 -3.85 -14.49 8.58
CA THR A 22 -4.37 -13.81 9.77
C THR A 22 -3.47 -12.67 10.27
N GLU A 23 -2.16 -12.91 10.43
CA GLU A 23 -1.22 -11.88 10.92
C GLU A 23 -1.03 -10.77 9.88
N THR A 24 -0.95 -11.17 8.60
CA THR A 24 -0.81 -10.21 7.51
C THR A 24 -2.05 -9.32 7.39
N LEU A 25 -3.25 -9.85 7.67
CA LEU A 25 -4.49 -9.07 7.69
C LEU A 25 -4.49 -8.03 8.82
N GLN A 26 -4.01 -8.37 10.01
CA GLN A 26 -3.95 -7.44 11.14
C GLN A 26 -3.04 -6.24 10.82
N ILE A 27 -1.85 -6.51 10.29
CA ILE A 27 -0.90 -5.45 9.90
C ILE A 27 -1.50 -4.58 8.79
N ARG A 28 -2.06 -5.19 7.74
CA ARG A 28 -2.74 -4.44 6.65
C ARG A 28 -3.88 -3.58 7.20
N THR A 29 -4.65 -4.08 8.15
CA THR A 29 -5.78 -3.36 8.75
C THR A 29 -5.29 -2.14 9.50
N ALA A 30 -4.28 -2.31 10.36
CA ALA A 30 -3.71 -1.20 11.13
C ALA A 30 -3.14 -0.10 10.23
N LEU A 31 -2.43 -0.48 9.16
CA LEU A 31 -1.89 0.47 8.18
C LEU A 31 -2.99 1.19 7.39
N MET A 32 -4.03 0.47 6.97
CA MET A 32 -5.16 1.05 6.24
C MET A 32 -5.94 2.03 7.10
N LEU A 33 -6.23 1.69 8.36
CA LEU A 33 -6.89 2.59 9.31
C LEU A 33 -6.06 3.85 9.54
N SER A 34 -4.76 3.70 9.78
CA SER A 34 -3.84 4.84 9.94
C SER A 34 -3.85 5.77 8.73
N LEU A 35 -3.97 5.21 7.52
CA LEU A 35 -4.04 5.98 6.28
C LEU A 35 -5.39 6.68 6.11
N GLN A 36 -6.50 6.00 6.41
CA GLN A 36 -7.84 6.61 6.41
C GLN A 36 -7.92 7.77 7.41
N GLU A 37 -7.35 7.62 8.59
CA GLU A 37 -7.24 8.69 9.57
C GLU A 37 -6.40 9.87 9.06
N ALA A 38 -5.30 9.60 8.33
CA ALA A 38 -4.49 10.64 7.72
C ALA A 38 -5.32 11.46 6.72
N ILE A 39 -6.07 10.77 5.86
CA ILE A 39 -6.94 11.39 4.85
C ILE A 39 -8.04 12.22 5.54
N ALA A 40 -8.68 11.67 6.58
CA ALA A 40 -9.73 12.34 7.34
C ALA A 40 -9.21 13.59 8.08
N GLN A 41 -8.02 13.53 8.68
CA GLN A 41 -7.41 14.68 9.37
C GLN A 41 -7.05 15.82 8.42
N GLN A 42 -6.72 15.51 7.16
CA GLN A 42 -6.48 16.52 6.14
C GLN A 42 -7.77 17.07 5.50
N GLY A 43 -8.92 16.46 5.81
CA GLY A 43 -10.22 16.86 5.26
C GLY A 43 -10.37 16.57 3.77
N TRP A 44 -9.58 15.65 3.22
CA TRP A 44 -9.55 15.39 1.78
C TRP A 44 -10.79 14.63 1.30
N THR A 45 -11.33 15.06 0.16
CA THR A 45 -12.25 14.21 -0.63
C THR A 45 -11.48 13.05 -1.29
N PRO A 46 -12.17 11.99 -1.76
CA PRO A 46 -11.50 10.92 -2.51
C PRO A 46 -10.69 11.42 -3.72
N GLU A 47 -11.16 12.46 -4.40
CA GLU A 47 -10.50 13.10 -5.54
C GLU A 47 -9.24 13.88 -5.12
N GLU A 48 -9.30 14.57 -3.99
CA GLU A 48 -8.16 15.30 -3.44
C GLU A 48 -7.09 14.33 -2.94
N ALA A 49 -7.51 13.29 -2.23
CA ALA A 49 -6.61 12.22 -1.78
C ALA A 49 -5.97 11.50 -2.97
N ALA A 50 -6.71 11.27 -4.06
CA ALA A 50 -6.15 10.68 -5.28
C ALA A 50 -5.04 11.55 -5.89
N LYS A 51 -5.25 12.86 -5.95
CA LYS A 51 -4.23 13.80 -6.43
C LYS A 51 -3.02 13.87 -5.50
N ALA A 52 -3.24 14.00 -4.19
CA ALA A 52 -2.18 14.13 -3.21
C ALA A 52 -1.31 12.87 -3.09
N LEU A 53 -1.94 11.69 -3.13
CA LEU A 53 -1.27 10.40 -3.04
C LEU A 53 -0.85 9.83 -4.40
N LYS A 54 -1.03 10.59 -5.49
CA LYS A 54 -0.73 10.19 -6.87
C LYS A 54 -1.37 8.85 -7.26
N GLN A 55 -2.58 8.61 -6.77
CA GLN A 55 -3.37 7.41 -7.06
C GLN A 55 -4.54 7.73 -7.98
N THR A 56 -5.16 6.69 -8.53
CA THR A 56 -6.40 6.84 -9.28
C THR A 56 -7.59 6.98 -8.32
N LEU A 57 -8.64 7.68 -8.76
CA LEU A 57 -9.87 7.84 -7.98
C LEU A 57 -10.52 6.50 -7.57
N PRO A 58 -10.68 5.49 -8.46
CA PRO A 58 -11.25 4.20 -8.06
C PRO A 58 -10.41 3.50 -6.99
N ARG A 59 -9.08 3.63 -7.07
CA ARG A 59 -8.19 3.05 -6.07
C ARG A 59 -8.33 3.74 -4.71
N MET A 60 -8.51 5.07 -4.70
CA MET A 60 -8.80 5.78 -3.46
C MET A 60 -10.17 5.45 -2.89
N GLN A 61 -11.19 5.26 -3.72
CA GLN A 61 -12.50 4.79 -3.26
C GLN A 61 -12.38 3.41 -2.62
N ASN A 62 -11.67 2.46 -3.24
CA ASN A 62 -11.42 1.15 -2.64
C ASN A 62 -10.71 1.26 -1.28
N LEU A 63 -9.76 2.19 -1.14
CA LEU A 63 -9.07 2.44 0.11
C LEU A 63 -10.00 3.00 1.20
N ILE A 64 -10.81 3.98 0.85
CA ILE A 64 -11.77 4.62 1.76
C ILE A 64 -12.89 3.64 2.15
N ASN A 65 -13.30 2.78 1.22
CA ASN A 65 -14.29 1.72 1.46
C ASN A 65 -13.73 0.53 2.27
N GLY A 66 -12.41 0.50 2.54
CA GLY A 66 -11.79 -0.55 3.35
C GLY A 66 -11.53 -1.86 2.61
N GLU A 67 -11.35 -1.84 1.29
CA GLU A 67 -11.08 -3.03 0.47
C GLU A 67 -9.64 -3.54 0.64
N ILE A 68 -9.32 -4.00 1.85
CA ILE A 68 -7.98 -4.42 2.32
C ILE A 68 -7.31 -5.48 1.45
N SER A 69 -8.09 -6.36 0.82
CA SER A 69 -7.57 -7.42 -0.06
C SER A 69 -6.90 -6.88 -1.33
N ARG A 70 -7.11 -5.60 -1.67
CA ARG A 70 -6.52 -4.97 -2.85
C ARG A 70 -5.20 -4.25 -2.58
N PHE A 71 -4.79 -4.18 -1.32
CA PHE A 71 -3.61 -3.44 -0.90
C PHE A 71 -2.59 -4.38 -0.25
N SER A 72 -1.37 -4.37 -0.75
CA SER A 72 -0.25 -5.00 -0.05
C SER A 72 0.23 -4.10 1.10
N ILE A 73 0.93 -4.70 2.07
CA ILE A 73 1.57 -3.95 3.18
C ILE A 73 2.49 -2.86 2.61
N GLU A 74 3.31 -3.21 1.63
CA GLU A 74 4.24 -2.28 0.98
C GLU A 74 3.51 -1.06 0.40
N GLN A 75 2.40 -1.28 -0.31
CA GLN A 75 1.61 -0.19 -0.89
C GLN A 75 1.05 0.74 0.18
N LEU A 76 0.56 0.19 1.30
CA LEU A 76 0.03 1.00 2.40
C LEU A 76 1.14 1.84 3.05
N ILE A 77 2.35 1.29 3.21
CA ILE A 77 3.51 2.03 3.73
C ILE A 77 3.90 3.17 2.78
N GLN A 78 3.97 2.91 1.48
CA GLN A 78 4.30 3.94 0.48
C GLN A 78 3.27 5.09 0.50
N LEU A 79 1.97 4.77 0.59
CA LEU A 79 0.92 5.77 0.67
C LEU A 79 0.97 6.58 1.97
N LEU A 80 1.25 5.93 3.11
CA LEU A 80 1.45 6.62 4.38
C LEU A 80 2.64 7.58 4.33
N ALA A 81 3.75 7.19 3.70
CA ALA A 81 4.91 8.05 3.53
C ALA A 81 4.57 9.33 2.73
N LEU A 82 3.68 9.23 1.72
CA LEU A 82 3.21 10.39 0.96
C LEU A 82 2.33 11.36 1.78
N THR A 83 1.73 10.91 2.88
CA THR A 83 0.99 11.79 3.80
C THR A 83 1.88 12.60 4.73
N GLY A 84 3.21 12.42 4.65
CA GLY A 84 4.18 13.05 5.56
C GLY A 84 4.26 12.36 6.93
N ARG A 85 3.65 11.17 7.08
CA ARG A 85 3.73 10.35 8.29
C ARG A 85 4.89 9.37 8.19
N GLY A 86 5.67 9.26 9.27
CA GLY A 86 6.66 8.21 9.44
C GLY A 86 6.00 6.92 9.92
N VAL A 87 6.30 5.79 9.28
CA VAL A 87 5.84 4.47 9.70
C VAL A 87 6.96 3.78 10.47
N GLN A 88 6.67 3.32 11.69
CA GLN A 88 7.58 2.48 12.49
C GLN A 88 6.93 1.12 12.72
N ILE A 89 7.64 0.04 12.39
CA ILE A 89 7.20 -1.34 12.61
C ILE A 89 8.13 -1.96 13.65
N SER A 90 7.56 -2.47 14.73
CA SER A 90 8.28 -3.19 15.79
C SER A 90 7.78 -4.64 15.88
N VAL A 91 8.71 -5.59 15.89
CA VAL A 91 8.41 -7.01 16.13
C VAL A 91 8.41 -7.25 17.64
N VAL A 92 7.33 -7.84 18.16
CA VAL A 92 7.17 -8.21 19.56
C VAL A 92 7.18 -9.74 19.69
N ASN A 93 7.69 -10.25 20.82
CA ASN A 93 7.94 -11.67 21.08
C ASN A 93 7.23 -12.14 22.34
#